data_AF-A0A416Z8P8-F1
#
_entry.id   AF-A0A416Z8P8-F1
#
_cell.length_a   1.000
_cell.length_b   1.000
_cell.length_c   1.000
_cell.angle_alpha   90.00
_cell.angle_beta   90.00
_cell.angle_gamma   90.00
#
_symmetry.space_group_name_H-M   'P 1'
#
loop_
_entity.id
_entity.type
_entity.pdbx_description
1 polymer ?
#
loop_
_entity_poly.entity_id
_entity_poly.type
_entity_poly.pdbx_seq_one_letter_code
_entity_poly.pdbx_strand_id
1 'polypeptide(L)'
;MNYESDTFQDYESITIDELKEQTNNLLDRVTEKQHPLRVFMNDGKVLLLFPQDLLAPICDSNFRLILLSAMRYAMDRNTYMPIVVADYIKRHRQFLDDKFLVLATDDIRRQLEDYAECDPNSNLWRSLLDALKAEQEERATRQARKIRLCPVCGKPLEVMSITSNRHSPGGFDVIARCQNCHSNYEWFCDKDGGVTDIKEHFFG
;
A
#
# COMPACT_ATOMS: atom_id res chain seq x y z
N MET A 1 21.10 14.45 -8.95
CA MET A 1 20.83 14.61 -10.40
C MET A 1 19.34 14.40 -10.59
N ASN A 2 18.58 15.46 -10.89
CA ASN A 2 17.18 15.34 -11.29
C ASN A 2 17.16 15.08 -12.79
N TYR A 3 17.10 13.80 -13.18
CA TYR A 3 16.63 13.46 -14.51
C TYR A 3 15.11 13.59 -14.47
N GLU A 4 14.59 14.75 -14.90
CA GLU A 4 13.25 14.78 -15.50
C GLU A 4 13.37 14.09 -16.87
N SER A 5 13.53 12.76 -16.85
CA SER A 5 13.30 11.97 -18.04
C SER A 5 11.79 11.99 -18.26
N ASP A 6 11.33 12.56 -19.37
CA ASP A 6 9.96 12.39 -19.82
C ASP A 6 9.67 10.89 -19.87
N THR A 7 8.88 10.41 -18.91
CA THR A 7 8.74 8.98 -18.67
C THR A 7 7.99 8.34 -19.85
N PHE A 8 8.50 7.21 -20.33
CA PHE A 8 7.88 6.33 -21.32
C PHE A 8 7.85 6.83 -22.78
N GLN A 9 8.53 7.91 -23.18
CA GLN A 9 8.54 8.36 -24.59
C GLN A 9 9.01 7.30 -25.60
N ASP A 10 9.85 6.36 -25.17
CA ASP A 10 10.40 5.30 -26.02
C ASP A 10 9.39 4.20 -26.39
N TYR A 11 8.21 4.17 -25.75
CA TYR A 11 7.19 3.17 -26.02
C TYR A 11 6.28 3.56 -27.18
N GLU A 12 5.96 2.55 -28.00
CA GLU A 12 5.01 2.70 -29.10
C GLU A 12 3.67 3.25 -28.59
N SER A 13 3.08 4.12 -29.39
CA SER A 13 1.89 4.88 -29.02
C SER A 13 0.73 4.53 -29.94
N ILE A 14 -0.41 4.22 -29.33
CA ILE A 14 -1.68 3.94 -30.00
C ILE A 14 -2.77 4.87 -29.47
N THR A 15 -3.84 5.03 -30.22
CA THR A 15 -5.05 5.73 -29.81
C THR A 15 -6.02 4.79 -29.10
N ILE A 16 -6.94 5.35 -28.32
CA ILE A 16 -8.01 4.57 -27.69
C ILE A 16 -8.91 3.87 -28.72
N ASP A 17 -9.03 4.42 -29.93
CA ASP A 17 -9.86 3.81 -30.98
C ASP A 17 -9.14 2.63 -31.65
N GLU A 18 -7.82 2.73 -31.89
CA GLU A 18 -7.01 1.58 -32.30
C GLU A 18 -7.04 0.45 -31.26
N LEU A 19 -7.00 0.80 -29.96
CA LEU A 19 -7.13 -0.18 -28.89
C LEU A 19 -8.49 -0.91 -28.94
N LYS A 20 -9.59 -0.21 -29.22
CA LYS A 20 -10.92 -0.82 -29.37
C LYS A 20 -11.02 -1.71 -30.61
N GLU A 21 -10.48 -1.25 -31.74
CA GLU A 21 -10.57 -1.98 -33.01
C GLU A 21 -9.73 -3.25 -33.03
N GLN A 22 -8.56 -3.24 -32.37
CA GLN A 22 -7.57 -4.32 -32.43
C GLN A 22 -7.23 -4.90 -31.05
N THR A 23 -8.17 -4.89 -30.10
CA THR A 23 -7.92 -5.24 -28.70
C THR A 23 -7.13 -6.53 -28.52
N ASN A 24 -7.59 -7.64 -29.11
CA ASN A 24 -6.93 -8.94 -28.94
C ASN A 24 -5.51 -8.95 -29.49
N ASN A 25 -5.29 -8.40 -30.69
CA ASN A 25 -3.95 -8.36 -31.29
C ASN A 25 -2.99 -7.53 -30.45
N LEU A 26 -3.46 -6.39 -29.93
CA LEU A 26 -2.66 -5.52 -29.08
C LEU A 26 -2.38 -6.15 -27.72
N LEU A 27 -3.34 -6.87 -27.13
CA LEU A 27 -3.13 -7.61 -25.90
C LEU A 27 -2.11 -8.74 -26.09
N ASP A 28 -2.24 -9.55 -27.14
CA ASP A 28 -1.27 -10.60 -27.48
C ASP A 28 0.13 -9.99 -27.71
N ARG A 29 0.19 -8.86 -28.39
CA ARG A 29 1.46 -8.16 -28.65
C ARG A 29 2.10 -7.66 -27.36
N VAL A 30 1.31 -7.09 -26.46
CA VAL A 30 1.78 -6.60 -25.16
C VAL A 30 2.29 -7.77 -24.32
N THR A 31 1.53 -8.86 -24.21
CA THR A 31 1.86 -10.01 -23.36
C THR A 31 2.99 -10.87 -23.92
N GLU A 32 2.95 -11.26 -25.20
CA GLU A 32 3.95 -12.15 -25.80
C GLU A 32 5.31 -11.46 -25.99
N LYS A 33 5.29 -10.20 -26.40
CA LYS A 33 6.53 -9.43 -26.65
C LYS A 33 7.01 -8.67 -25.42
N GLN A 34 6.28 -8.76 -24.31
CA GLN A 34 6.50 -7.96 -23.11
C GLN A 34 6.77 -6.48 -23.41
N HIS A 35 6.01 -5.91 -24.36
CA HIS A 35 6.23 -4.56 -24.85
C HIS A 35 5.08 -3.64 -24.43
N PRO A 36 5.28 -2.80 -23.39
CA PRO A 36 4.32 -1.78 -23.01
C PRO A 36 3.95 -0.85 -24.16
N LEU A 37 2.69 -0.41 -24.19
CA LEU A 37 2.15 0.53 -25.16
C LEU A 37 1.60 1.76 -24.44
N ARG A 38 1.75 2.93 -25.05
CA ARG A 38 1.08 4.15 -24.62
C ARG A 38 -0.26 4.25 -25.31
N VAL A 39 -1.32 4.54 -24.56
CA VAL A 39 -2.68 4.68 -25.07
C VAL A 39 -3.11 6.12 -24.90
N PHE A 40 -3.28 6.83 -26.01
CA PHE A 40 -3.78 8.20 -26.05
C PHE A 40 -5.30 8.20 -25.96
N MET A 41 -5.80 8.84 -24.93
CA MET A 41 -7.23 9.02 -24.66
C MET A 41 -7.74 10.27 -25.37
N ASN A 42 -9.03 10.28 -25.71
CA ASN A 42 -9.68 11.41 -26.39
C ASN A 42 -9.70 12.70 -25.54
N ASP A 43 -9.52 12.59 -24.22
CA ASP A 43 -9.41 13.71 -23.29
C ASP A 43 -7.97 14.24 -23.13
N GLY A 44 -7.04 13.75 -23.95
CA GLY A 44 -5.62 14.14 -23.93
C GLY A 44 -4.78 13.42 -22.88
N LYS A 45 -5.35 12.52 -22.07
CA LYS A 45 -4.58 11.69 -21.14
C LYS A 45 -3.83 10.59 -21.86
N VAL A 46 -2.69 10.18 -21.29
CA VAL A 46 -1.93 9.02 -21.76
C VAL A 46 -1.94 7.95 -20.69
N LEU A 47 -2.42 6.76 -21.03
CA LEU A 47 -2.37 5.56 -20.19
C LEU A 47 -1.24 4.64 -20.67
N LEU A 48 -0.76 3.76 -19.80
CA LEU A 48 0.21 2.72 -20.14
C LEU A 48 -0.47 1.36 -20.08
N LEU A 49 -0.45 0.63 -21.19
CA LEU A 49 -0.89 -0.76 -21.29
C LEU A 49 0.36 -1.65 -21.23
N PHE A 50 0.46 -2.50 -20.23
CA PHE A 50 1.63 -3.38 -20.05
C PHE A 50 1.20 -4.73 -19.45
N PRO A 51 2.02 -5.77 -19.61
CA PRO A 51 1.73 -7.09 -19.07
C PRO A 51 1.76 -7.07 -17.54
N GLN A 52 0.82 -7.76 -16.90
CA GLN A 52 0.78 -7.83 -15.44
C GLN A 52 2.04 -8.48 -14.85
N ASP A 53 2.63 -9.46 -15.55
CA ASP A 53 3.85 -10.17 -15.16
C ASP A 53 5.09 -9.27 -15.12
N LEU A 54 5.06 -8.10 -15.78
CA LEU A 54 6.10 -7.08 -15.60
C LEU A 54 6.19 -6.60 -14.14
N LEU A 55 5.07 -6.63 -13.41
CA LEU A 55 5.02 -6.33 -11.98
C LEU A 55 5.24 -7.57 -11.11
N ALA A 56 5.37 -8.77 -11.68
CA ALA A 56 5.50 -10.00 -10.92
C ALA A 56 6.62 -9.94 -9.87
N PRO A 57 7.84 -9.42 -10.15
CA PRO A 57 8.88 -9.34 -9.12
C PRO A 57 8.49 -8.50 -7.90
N ILE A 58 7.70 -7.44 -8.08
CA ILE A 58 7.23 -6.56 -7.00
C ILE A 58 6.05 -7.21 -6.26
N CYS A 59 5.24 -7.98 -6.99
CA CYS A 59 4.10 -8.71 -6.45
C CYS A 59 4.47 -10.06 -5.82
N ASP A 60 5.67 -10.58 -6.05
CA ASP A 60 6.17 -11.87 -5.55
C ASP A 60 6.44 -11.83 -4.05
N SER A 61 5.87 -12.80 -3.32
CA SER A 61 6.09 -12.94 -1.88
C SER A 61 7.54 -13.27 -1.53
N ASN A 62 8.26 -14.00 -2.39
CA ASN A 62 9.68 -14.30 -2.22
C ASN A 62 10.53 -13.04 -2.30
N PHE A 63 10.18 -12.08 -3.16
CA PHE A 63 10.89 -10.80 -3.23
C PHE A 63 10.79 -10.02 -1.91
N ARG A 64 9.62 -10.03 -1.28
CA ARG A 64 9.43 -9.42 0.04
C ARG A 64 10.27 -10.13 1.12
N LEU A 65 10.38 -11.46 1.06
CA LEU A 65 11.26 -12.21 1.96
C LEU A 65 12.75 -11.88 1.73
N ILE A 66 13.16 -11.65 0.48
CA ILE A 66 14.52 -11.21 0.16
C ILE A 66 14.78 -9.84 0.78
N LEU A 67 13.85 -8.88 0.63
CA LEU A 67 13.99 -7.55 1.24
C LEU A 67 14.06 -7.62 2.77
N LEU A 68 13.21 -8.44 3.39
CA LEU A 68 13.21 -8.64 4.84
C LEU A 68 14.54 -9.25 5.31
N SER A 69 15.05 -10.22 4.56
CA SER A 69 16.34 -10.86 4.85
C SER A 69 17.51 -9.90 4.65
N ALA A 70 17.47 -9.06 3.63
CA ALA A 70 18.48 -8.02 3.39
C ALA A 70 18.49 -6.98 4.51
N MET A 71 17.31 -6.60 5.03
CA MET A 71 17.17 -5.70 6.17
C MET A 71 17.80 -6.31 7.42
N ARG A 72 17.42 -7.55 7.77
CA ARG A 72 18.00 -8.28 8.91
C ARG A 72 19.51 -8.49 8.76
N TYR A 73 19.98 -8.76 7.56
CA TYR A 73 21.41 -8.89 7.28
C TYR A 73 22.17 -7.58 7.49
N ALA A 74 21.53 -6.44 7.16
CA ALA A 74 22.12 -5.12 7.31
C ALA A 74 22.11 -4.63 8.77
N MET A 75 21.22 -5.14 9.62
CA MET A 75 21.29 -4.92 11.07
C MET A 75 22.66 -5.38 11.59
N ASP A 76 23.24 -4.60 12.50
CA ASP A 76 24.59 -4.78 13.07
C ASP A 76 25.79 -4.64 12.10
N ARG A 77 25.56 -4.18 10.86
CA ARG A 77 26.62 -3.92 9.90
C ARG A 77 26.98 -2.44 9.86
N ASN A 78 28.23 -2.11 10.15
CA ASN A 78 28.77 -0.78 9.89
C ASN A 78 29.33 -0.68 8.46
N THR A 79 28.46 -0.84 7.45
CA THR A 79 28.79 -0.72 6.03
C THR A 79 27.82 0.23 5.33
N TYR A 80 27.90 0.35 4.00
CA TYR A 80 26.91 1.11 3.22
C TYR A 80 25.55 0.40 3.09
N MET A 81 25.48 -0.90 3.45
CA MET A 81 24.29 -1.73 3.22
C MET A 81 23.03 -1.27 4.00
N PRO A 82 23.11 -0.86 5.28
CA PRO A 82 21.96 -0.31 6.00
C PRO A 82 21.27 0.82 5.24
N ILE A 83 22.05 1.78 4.71
CA ILE A 83 21.53 2.93 3.96
C ILE A 83 20.81 2.44 2.70
N VAL A 84 21.44 1.55 1.92
CA VAL A 84 20.86 1.03 0.67
C VAL A 84 19.52 0.34 0.93
N VAL A 85 19.47 -0.54 1.93
CA VAL A 85 18.27 -1.31 2.23
C VAL A 85 17.17 -0.43 2.82
N ALA A 86 17.51 0.43 3.79
CA ALA A 86 16.55 1.30 4.43
C ALA A 86 15.93 2.30 3.44
N ASP A 87 16.75 2.93 2.59
CA ASP A 87 16.26 3.86 1.58
C ASP A 87 15.38 3.18 0.54
N TYR A 88 15.75 1.96 0.10
CA TYR A 88 14.93 1.19 -0.82
C TYR A 88 13.56 0.88 -0.22
N ILE A 89 13.52 0.29 0.98
CA ILE A 89 12.27 -0.05 1.66
C ILE A 89 11.43 1.21 1.88
N LYS A 90 12.04 2.30 2.35
CA LYS A 90 11.35 3.58 2.59
C LYS A 90 10.71 4.14 1.33
N ARG A 91 11.42 4.12 0.19
CA ARG A 91 10.89 4.60 -1.10
C ARG A 91 9.75 3.74 -1.63
N HIS A 92 9.78 2.42 -1.40
CA HIS A 92 8.85 1.47 -2.00
C HIS A 92 7.79 0.93 -1.03
N ARG A 93 7.69 1.47 0.19
CA ARG A 93 6.79 1.03 1.26
C ARG A 93 5.32 0.82 0.83
N GLN A 94 4.80 1.63 -0.09
CA GLN A 94 3.42 1.53 -0.59
C GLN A 94 3.14 0.20 -1.34
N PHE A 95 4.18 -0.47 -1.85
CA PHE A 95 4.06 -1.74 -2.59
C PHE A 95 4.31 -2.98 -1.73
N LEU A 96 4.72 -2.80 -0.48
CA LEU A 96 5.01 -3.89 0.46
C LEU A 96 3.71 -4.27 1.17
N ASP A 97 3.39 -5.56 1.31
CA ASP A 97 2.15 -6.00 1.94
C ASP A 97 2.14 -5.78 3.47
N ASP A 98 0.97 -5.87 4.09
CA ASP A 98 0.81 -5.60 5.53
C ASP A 98 1.64 -6.56 6.39
N LYS A 99 1.78 -7.82 5.95
CA LYS A 99 2.62 -8.81 6.62
C LYS A 99 4.09 -8.39 6.64
N PHE A 100 4.62 -7.89 5.52
CA PHE A 100 5.96 -7.34 5.46
C PHE A 100 6.11 -6.15 6.42
N LEU A 101 5.16 -5.20 6.40
CA LEU A 101 5.21 -4.01 7.25
C LEU A 101 5.26 -4.38 8.73
N VAL A 102 4.45 -5.35 9.17
CA VAL A 102 4.44 -5.85 10.55
C VAL A 102 5.79 -6.48 10.91
N LEU A 103 6.28 -7.41 10.11
CA LEU A 103 7.55 -8.11 10.38
C LEU A 103 8.72 -7.14 10.42
N ALA A 104 8.81 -6.22 9.46
CA ALA A 104 9.90 -5.25 9.40
C ALA A 104 9.85 -4.27 10.58
N THR A 105 8.65 -3.79 10.95
CA THR A 105 8.45 -2.91 12.12
C THR A 105 8.87 -3.62 13.41
N ASP A 106 8.51 -4.89 13.58
CA ASP A 106 8.87 -5.66 14.77
C ASP A 106 10.38 -5.93 14.85
N ASP A 107 11.02 -6.30 13.74
CA ASP A 107 12.46 -6.53 13.71
C ASP A 107 13.24 -5.25 14.03
N ILE A 108 12.87 -4.11 13.41
CA ILE A 108 13.53 -2.82 13.66
C ILE A 108 13.31 -2.38 15.11
N ARG A 109 12.11 -2.58 15.66
CA ARG A 109 11.83 -2.25 17.05
C ARG A 109 12.74 -3.03 17.99
N ARG A 110 12.86 -4.36 17.82
CA ARG A 110 13.76 -5.19 18.63
C ARG A 110 15.21 -4.74 18.51
N GLN A 111 15.67 -4.44 17.31
CA GLN A 111 17.02 -3.91 17.07
C GLN A 111 17.28 -2.62 17.87
N LEU A 112 16.31 -1.70 17.88
CA LEU A 112 16.42 -0.45 18.61
C LEU A 112 16.25 -0.63 20.14
N GLU A 113 15.50 -1.62 20.59
CA GLU A 113 15.38 -1.96 22.03
C GLU A 113 16.69 -2.57 22.56
N ASP A 114 17.30 -3.48 21.80
CA ASP A 114 18.46 -4.26 22.24
C ASP A 114 19.80 -3.55 21.98
N TYR A 115 19.92 -2.74 20.91
CA TYR A 115 21.22 -2.26 20.40
C TYR A 115 21.30 -0.76 20.08
N ALA A 116 20.29 0.05 20.41
CA ALA A 116 20.24 1.46 20.00
C ALA A 116 21.44 2.34 20.43
N GLU A 117 22.12 2.00 21.52
CA GLU A 117 23.27 2.77 22.01
C GLU A 117 24.57 2.44 21.26
N CYS A 118 24.66 1.23 20.72
CA CYS A 118 25.87 0.70 20.08
C CYS A 118 25.78 0.72 18.54
N ASP A 119 24.57 0.71 17.97
CA ASP A 119 24.39 0.71 16.51
C ASP A 119 24.55 2.13 15.93
N PRO A 120 25.58 2.38 15.10
CA PRO A 120 25.79 3.69 14.47
C PRO A 120 24.66 4.08 13.52
N ASN A 121 23.85 3.13 13.06
CA ASN A 121 22.72 3.33 12.16
C ASN A 121 21.38 3.48 12.89
N SER A 122 21.36 3.59 14.22
CA SER A 122 20.11 3.68 15.00
C SER A 122 19.16 4.77 14.52
N ASN A 123 19.68 5.93 14.11
CA ASN A 123 18.85 7.02 13.57
C ASN A 123 18.23 6.68 12.20
N LEU A 124 18.95 5.93 11.36
CA LEU A 124 18.44 5.43 10.09
C LEU A 124 17.28 4.45 10.33
N TRP A 125 17.49 3.50 11.24
CA TRP A 125 16.47 2.52 11.61
C TRP A 125 15.24 3.16 12.25
N ARG A 126 15.40 4.17 13.13
CA ARG A 126 14.29 4.98 13.65
C ARG A 126 13.52 5.67 12.53
N SER A 127 14.22 6.30 11.58
CA SER A 127 13.57 6.98 10.45
C SER A 127 12.79 6.01 9.56
N LEU A 128 13.31 4.80 9.35
CA LEU A 128 12.61 3.76 8.62
C LEU A 128 11.38 3.28 9.40
N LEU A 129 11.53 3.03 10.70
CA LEU A 129 10.44 2.60 11.58
C LEU A 129 9.27 3.58 11.55
N ASP A 130 9.55 4.88 11.65
CA ASP A 130 8.52 5.93 11.59
C ASP A 130 7.79 5.92 10.24
N ALA A 131 8.53 5.74 9.13
CA ALA A 131 7.94 5.68 7.80
C ALA A 131 7.05 4.44 7.60
N LEU A 132 7.43 3.28 8.15
CA LEU A 132 6.63 2.06 8.08
C LEU A 132 5.35 2.18 8.92
N LYS A 133 5.44 2.73 10.13
CA LYS A 133 4.27 3.00 10.98
C LYS A 133 3.31 3.98 10.34
N ALA A 134 3.82 5.05 9.73
CA ALA A 134 3.00 6.01 9.01
C ALA A 134 2.24 5.36 7.83
N GLU A 135 2.88 4.46 7.07
CA GLU A 135 2.19 3.72 6.00
C GLU A 135 1.11 2.78 6.57
N GLN A 136 1.37 2.09 7.68
CA GLN A 136 0.37 1.25 8.33
C GLN A 136 -0.85 2.06 8.79
N GLU A 137 -0.62 3.19 9.45
CA GLU A 137 -1.69 4.10 9.88
C GLU A 137 -2.49 4.65 8.68
N GLU A 138 -1.81 5.01 7.60
CA GLU A 138 -2.48 5.48 6.38
C GLU A 138 -3.34 4.38 5.76
N ARG A 139 -2.86 3.14 5.69
CA ARG A 139 -3.64 2.00 5.17
C ARG A 139 -4.87 1.70 6.00
N ALA A 140 -4.71 1.66 7.31
CA ALA A 140 -5.83 1.43 8.20
C ALA A 140 -6.86 2.57 8.10
N THR A 141 -6.40 3.82 7.93
CA THR A 141 -7.29 4.96 7.64
C THR A 141 -8.01 4.83 6.29
N ARG A 142 -7.30 4.43 5.23
CA ARG A 142 -7.91 4.18 3.89
C ARG A 142 -8.95 3.07 3.98
N GLN A 143 -8.69 2.03 4.78
CA GLN A 143 -9.61 0.92 4.96
C GLN A 143 -10.84 1.30 5.78
N ALA A 144 -10.67 2.08 6.85
CA ALA A 144 -11.77 2.65 7.63
C ALA A 144 -12.69 3.53 6.78
N ARG A 145 -12.15 4.18 5.74
CA ARG A 145 -12.90 5.00 4.77
C ARG A 145 -13.58 4.19 3.66
N LYS A 146 -13.39 2.87 3.56
CA LYS A 146 -14.08 2.06 2.54
C LYS A 146 -15.58 2.13 2.79
N ILE A 147 -16.30 2.58 1.77
CA ILE A 147 -17.76 2.69 1.79
C ILE A 147 -18.35 1.31 2.05
N ARG A 148 -19.12 1.20 3.14
CA ARG A 148 -19.90 0.01 3.49
C ARG A 148 -21.37 0.25 3.21
N LEU A 149 -22.11 -0.82 2.95
CA LEU A 149 -23.55 -0.75 2.69
C LEU A 149 -24.34 -0.97 3.98
N CYS A 150 -25.44 -0.23 4.12
CA CYS A 150 -26.39 -0.42 5.21
C CYS A 150 -27.00 -1.84 5.12
N PRO A 151 -26.98 -2.63 6.20
CA PRO A 151 -27.50 -3.99 6.18
C PRO A 151 -29.02 -4.06 5.96
N VAL A 152 -29.74 -2.95 6.20
CA VAL A 152 -31.21 -2.89 6.06
C VAL A 152 -31.64 -2.44 4.66
N CYS A 153 -31.08 -1.34 4.13
CA CYS A 153 -31.54 -0.75 2.87
C CYS A 153 -30.52 -0.81 1.72
N GLY A 154 -29.32 -1.34 1.95
CA GLY A 154 -28.28 -1.48 0.92
C GLY A 154 -27.66 -0.16 0.44
N LYS A 155 -28.02 0.99 1.02
CA LYS A 155 -27.43 2.30 0.68
C LYS A 155 -26.06 2.49 1.33
N PRO A 156 -25.15 3.27 0.72
CA PRO A 156 -23.84 3.54 1.29
C PRO A 156 -23.97 4.25 2.64
N LEU A 157 -23.17 3.81 3.61
CA LEU A 157 -23.02 4.43 4.91
C LEU A 157 -22.06 5.63 4.81
N GLU A 158 -22.42 6.73 5.46
CA GLU A 158 -21.57 7.90 5.60
C GLU A 158 -20.75 7.78 6.87
N VAL A 159 -19.42 7.71 6.73
CA VAL A 159 -18.52 7.63 7.89
C VAL A 159 -18.56 8.96 8.65
N MET A 160 -18.99 8.90 9.91
CA MET A 160 -19.13 10.05 10.79
C MET A 160 -17.86 10.28 11.61
N SER A 161 -17.25 9.21 12.12
CA SER A 161 -16.02 9.29 12.92
C SER A 161 -15.15 8.05 12.78
N ILE A 162 -13.84 8.26 12.85
CA ILE A 162 -12.83 7.21 12.95
C ILE A 162 -11.97 7.56 14.15
N THR A 163 -11.90 6.67 15.15
CA THR A 163 -11.14 6.90 16.38
C THR A 163 -10.23 5.72 16.67
N SER A 164 -9.03 5.98 17.20
CA SER A 164 -8.13 4.91 17.63
C SER A 164 -8.79 4.06 18.71
N ASN A 165 -8.73 2.74 18.55
CA ASN A 165 -9.29 1.81 19.50
C ASN A 165 -8.41 1.73 20.75
N ARG A 166 -9.03 1.79 21.94
CA ARG A 166 -8.31 1.77 23.22
C ARG A 166 -7.74 0.40 23.60
N HIS A 167 -8.31 -0.66 23.07
CA HIS A 167 -8.00 -2.06 23.41
C HIS A 167 -7.07 -2.74 22.40
N SER A 168 -7.04 -2.25 21.16
CA SER A 168 -6.22 -2.79 20.07
C SER A 168 -5.33 -1.70 19.49
N PRO A 169 -4.05 -1.61 19.92
CA PRO A 169 -3.09 -0.66 19.37
C PRO A 169 -2.96 -0.77 17.85
N GLY A 170 -3.14 0.36 17.15
CA GLY A 170 -3.15 0.42 15.69
C GLY A 170 -4.48 0.06 15.03
N GLY A 171 -5.50 -0.33 15.80
CA GLY A 171 -6.87 -0.51 15.31
C GLY A 171 -7.72 0.76 15.44
N PHE A 172 -8.82 0.80 14.70
CA PHE A 172 -9.73 1.93 14.60
C PHE A 172 -11.18 1.50 14.78
N ASP A 173 -11.91 2.24 15.61
CA ASP A 173 -13.37 2.16 15.68
C ASP A 173 -13.95 3.15 14.66
N VAL A 174 -14.88 2.67 13.84
CA VAL A 174 -15.55 3.47 12.83
C VAL A 174 -17.03 3.54 13.14
N ILE A 175 -17.55 4.77 13.22
CA ILE A 175 -18.99 5.03 13.34
C ILE A 175 -19.46 5.63 12.02
N ALA A 176 -20.54 5.08 11.47
CA ALA A 176 -21.15 5.56 10.25
C ALA A 176 -22.66 5.63 10.35
N ARG A 177 -23.27 6.52 9.57
CA ARG A 177 -24.71 6.73 9.55
C ARG A 177 -25.31 6.34 8.21
N CYS A 178 -26.44 5.65 8.25
CA CYS A 178 -27.27 5.49 7.06
C CYS A 178 -28.17 6.72 6.92
N GLN A 179 -27.98 7.52 5.87
CA GLN A 179 -28.85 8.69 5.64
C GLN A 179 -30.30 8.32 5.31
N ASN A 180 -30.54 7.10 4.84
CA ASN A 180 -31.88 6.62 4.49
C ASN A 180 -32.64 6.01 5.68
N CYS A 181 -31.96 5.21 6.51
CA CYS A 181 -32.57 4.57 7.68
C CYS A 181 -32.44 5.40 8.95
N HIS A 182 -31.62 6.45 8.92
CA HIS A 182 -31.19 7.26 10.06
C HIS A 182 -30.53 6.51 11.23
N SER A 183 -30.35 5.18 11.14
CA SER A 183 -29.57 4.35 12.06
C SER A 183 -28.07 4.61 11.95
N ASN A 184 -27.38 4.49 13.07
CA ASN A 184 -25.93 4.50 13.16
C ASN A 184 -25.41 3.07 13.24
N TYR A 185 -24.22 2.86 12.72
CA TYR A 185 -23.55 1.58 12.70
C TYR A 185 -22.10 1.75 13.12
N GLU A 186 -21.56 0.72 13.76
CA GLU A 186 -20.17 0.63 14.14
C GLU A 186 -19.50 -0.61 13.56
N TRP A 187 -18.21 -0.49 13.28
CA TRP A 187 -17.33 -1.63 13.06
C TRP A 187 -15.91 -1.28 13.48
N PHE A 188 -15.11 -2.32 13.73
CA PHE A 188 -13.72 -2.20 14.08
C PHE A 188 -12.84 -2.62 12.89
N CYS A 189 -11.83 -1.80 12.58
CA CYS A 189 -10.75 -2.12 11.66
C CYS A 189 -9.49 -2.43 12.48
N ASP A 190 -8.96 -3.65 12.38
CA ASP A 190 -7.70 -3.99 13.04
C ASP A 190 -6.48 -3.41 12.30
N LYS A 191 -5.33 -3.47 12.96
CA LYS A 191 -4.04 -2.97 12.46
C LYS A 191 -3.51 -3.72 11.22
N ASP A 192 -4.02 -4.92 10.98
CA ASP A 192 -3.60 -5.83 9.91
C ASP A 192 -4.59 -5.78 8.73
N GLY A 193 -5.57 -4.88 8.78
CA GLY A 193 -6.60 -4.70 7.75
C GLY A 193 -7.73 -5.72 7.81
N GLY A 194 -7.89 -6.48 8.88
CA GLY A 194 -9.13 -7.19 9.18
C GLY A 194 -10.20 -6.21 9.62
N VAL A 195 -11.47 -6.51 9.30
CA VAL A 195 -12.60 -5.67 9.68
C VAL A 195 -13.73 -6.51 10.21
N THR A 196 -14.31 -6.12 11.34
CA THR A 196 -15.44 -6.84 11.93
C THR A 196 -16.72 -6.63 11.13
N ASP A 197 -17.69 -7.49 11.40
CA ASP A 197 -19.07 -7.29 10.95
C ASP A 197 -19.64 -5.97 11.48
N ILE A 198 -20.55 -5.41 10.69
CA ILE A 198 -21.26 -4.16 11.00
C ILE A 198 -22.28 -4.45 12.09
N LYS A 199 -22.27 -3.65 13.17
CA LYS A 199 -23.26 -3.69 14.24
C LYS A 199 -24.02 -2.37 14.31
N GLU A 200 -25.26 -2.39 14.75
CA GLU A 200 -26.02 -1.16 14.99
C GLU A 200 -25.49 -0.46 16.24
N HIS A 201 -25.16 0.83 16.11
CA HIS A 201 -24.60 1.64 17.18
C HIS A 201 -25.72 2.45 17.84
N PHE A 202 -26.00 2.16 19.11
CA PHE A 202 -26.96 2.89 19.91
C PHE A 202 -26.20 3.91 20.77
N PHE A 203 -26.44 5.21 20.53
CA PHE A 203 -25.99 6.24 21.45
C PHE A 203 -26.73 6.04 22.79
N GLY A 204 -25.99 5.67 23.83
CA GLY A 204 -26.46 5.66 25.22
C GLY A 204 -26.43 7.05 25.83
#